data_AF-A0A4Q6GEZ2-F1
#
_entry.id   AF-A0A4Q6GEZ2-F1
#
_cell.length_a   1.000
_cell.length_b   1.000
_cell.length_c   1.000
_cell.angle_alpha   90.00
_cell.angle_beta   90.00
_cell.angle_gamma   90.00
#
_symmetry.space_group_name_H-M   'P 1'
#
loop_
_entity.id
_entity.type
_entity.pdbx_description
1 polymer ?
#
loop_
_entity_poly.entity_id
_entity_poly.type
_entity_poly.pdbx_seq_one_letter_code
_entity_poly.pdbx_strand_id
1 'polypeptide(L)' 'DALRWLEQFGNPYLLVVADESGRNAIDWGIYGAPETFLVDAEGIVRWKHVGAVTDQIITDELIPALEKVEAGR' A
#
# COMPACT_ATOMS: atom_id res chain seq x y z
N ASP A 1 0.97 -20.11 5.20
CA ASP A 1 0.30 -19.78 3.92
C ASP A 1 0.90 -18.54 3.25
N ALA A 2 1.05 -17.41 3.94
CA ALA A 2 1.65 -16.19 3.37
C ALA A 2 3.06 -16.40 2.76
N LEU A 3 3.96 -17.08 3.46
CA LEU A 3 5.31 -17.35 2.95
C LEU A 3 5.31 -18.22 1.68
N ARG A 4 4.46 -19.26 1.64
CA ARG A 4 4.31 -20.12 0.45
C ARG A 4 3.77 -19.33 -0.74
N TRP A 5 2.85 -18.40 -0.52
CA TRP A 5 2.34 -17.53 -1.58
C TRP A 5 3.46 -16.68 -2.19
N LEU A 6 4.27 -16.02 -1.36
CA LEU A 6 5.41 -15.21 -1.82
C LEU A 6 6.46 -16.06 -2.53
N GLU A 7 6.69 -17.29 -2.09
CA GLU A 7 7.59 -18.22 -2.78
C GLU A 7 7.06 -18.62 -4.16
N GLN A 8 5.75 -18.88 -4.27
CA GLN A 8 5.12 -19.32 -5.52
C GLN A 8 4.99 -18.21 -6.56
N PHE A 9 4.65 -16.99 -6.15
CA PHE A 9 4.34 -15.88 -7.07
C PHE A 9 5.43 -14.81 -7.14
N GLY A 10 6.49 -14.98 -6.36
CA GLY A 10 7.54 -13.98 -6.17
C GLY A 10 7.18 -12.96 -5.09
N ASN A 11 8.20 -12.27 -4.59
CA ASN A 11 8.06 -11.26 -3.55
C ASN A 11 8.47 -9.86 -4.09
N PRO A 12 7.51 -8.97 -4.37
CA PRO A 12 7.81 -7.61 -4.84
C PRO A 12 8.13 -6.63 -3.70
N TYR A 13 8.04 -7.05 -2.45
CA TYR A 13 8.10 -6.15 -1.29
C TYR A 13 9.51 -6.08 -0.68
N LEU A 14 9.95 -4.86 -0.34
CA LEU A 14 11.18 -4.64 0.43
C LEU A 14 11.05 -5.16 1.87
N LEU A 15 9.86 -5.04 2.45
CA LEU A 15 9.54 -5.48 3.80
C LEU A 15 8.15 -6.13 3.81
N VAL A 16 8.05 -7.27 4.49
CA VAL A 16 6.77 -7.95 4.74
C VAL A 16 6.52 -7.95 6.24
N VAL A 17 5.37 -7.42 6.65
CA VAL A 17 4.95 -7.35 8.05
C VAL A 17 3.77 -8.28 8.26
N ALA A 18 3.82 -9.09 9.32
CA ALA A 18 2.71 -9.93 9.73
C ALA A 18 1.91 -9.23 10.84
N ASP A 19 0.68 -8.81 10.55
CA ASP A 19 -0.27 -8.36 11.57
C ASP A 19 -1.21 -9.51 11.96
N GLU A 20 -0.69 -10.47 12.72
CA GLU A 20 -1.45 -11.65 13.14
C GLU A 20 -2.65 -11.30 14.02
N SER A 21 -2.55 -10.18 14.75
CA SER A 21 -3.60 -9.70 15.65
C SER A 21 -4.71 -8.91 14.95
N GLY A 22 -4.44 -8.38 13.75
CA GLY A 22 -5.30 -7.44 13.03
C GLY A 22 -5.40 -6.04 13.65
N ARG A 23 -4.65 -5.75 14.73
CA ARG A 23 -4.75 -4.46 15.42
C ARG A 23 -4.22 -3.32 14.56
N ASN A 24 -3.13 -3.53 13.83
CA ASN A 24 -2.58 -2.49 12.97
C ASN A 24 -3.55 -2.19 11.82
N ALA A 25 -4.21 -3.20 11.25
CA ALA A 25 -5.25 -2.98 10.26
C ALA A 25 -6.38 -2.07 10.78
N ILE A 26 -6.83 -2.27 12.02
CA ILE A 26 -7.84 -1.43 12.67
C ILE A 26 -7.32 0.00 12.87
N ASP A 27 -6.11 0.16 13.40
CA ASP A 27 -5.52 1.48 13.67
C ASP A 27 -5.34 2.30 12.38
N TRP A 28 -5.06 1.62 11.26
CA TRP A 28 -4.98 2.22 9.92
C TRP A 28 -6.35 2.43 9.24
N GLY A 29 -7.44 2.04 9.89
CA GLY A 29 -8.80 2.14 9.33
C GLY A 29 -9.02 1.23 8.13
N ILE A 30 -8.28 0.12 8.05
CA ILE A 30 -8.43 -0.92 7.03
C ILE A 30 -9.61 -1.80 7.44
N TYR A 31 -10.61 -1.89 6.57
CA TYR A 31 -11.82 -2.69 6.83
C TYR A 31 -11.98 -3.83 5.82
N GLY A 32 -11.14 -3.87 4.79
CA GLY A 32 -11.06 -4.97 3.84
C GLY A 32 -9.69 -5.05 3.18
N ALA A 33 -9.46 -6.12 2.43
CA ALA A 33 -8.28 -6.25 1.58
C ALA A 33 -8.72 -6.49 0.12
N PRO A 34 -7.93 -6.04 -0.88
CA PRO A 34 -6.70 -5.25 -0.72
C PRO A 34 -6.96 -3.75 -0.55
N GLU A 35 -6.05 -3.08 0.16
CA GLU A 35 -5.96 -1.61 0.27
C GLU A 35 -4.50 -1.20 0.07
N THR A 36 -4.24 -0.03 -0.51
CA THR A 36 -2.88 0.49 -0.78
C THR A 36 -2.78 1.95 -0.37
N PHE A 37 -1.64 2.33 0.22
CA PHE A 37 -1.40 3.66 0.75
C PHE A 37 -0.11 4.25 0.15
N LEU A 38 -0.15 5.54 -0.19
CA LEU A 38 1.05 6.35 -0.42
C LEU A 38 1.36 7.12 0.85
N VAL A 39 2.51 6.85 1.44
CA VAL A 39 2.99 7.49 2.67
C VAL A 39 4.26 8.27 2.34
N ASP A 40 4.34 9.53 2.76
CA ASP A 40 5.51 10.37 2.49
C ASP A 40 6.66 10.17 3.51
N ALA A 41 7.74 10.93 3.34
CA ALA A 41 8.92 10.86 4.19
C ALA A 41 8.69 11.33 5.63
N GLU A 42 7.60 12.07 5.91
CA GLU A 42 7.20 12.50 7.24
C GLU A 42 6.26 11.48 7.92
N GLY A 43 5.93 10.39 7.22
CA GLY A 43 5.02 9.36 7.72
C GLY A 43 3.54 9.72 7.53
N ILE A 44 3.21 10.70 6.69
CA ILE A 44 1.84 11.14 6.44
C ILE A 44 1.27 10.39 5.24
N VAL A 45 0.06 9.83 5.40
CA VAL A 45 -0.70 9.25 4.28
C VAL A 45 -1.16 10.38 3.35
N ARG A 46 -0.71 10.35 2.09
CA ARG A 46 -1.04 11.36 1.08
C ARG A 46 -2.11 10.88 0.10
N TRP A 47 -2.25 9.57 -0.04
CA TRP A 47 -3.27 8.95 -0.87
C TRP A 47 -3.56 7.52 -0.41
N LYS A 48 -4.79 7.05 -0.64
CA LYS A 48 -5.28 5.71 -0.32
C LYS A 48 -6.15 5.20 -1.45
N HIS A 49 -6.00 3.92 -1.81
CA HIS A 49 -6.89 3.19 -2.70
C HIS A 49 -7.50 1.97 -2.02
N VAL A 50 -8.78 1.75 -2.27
CA VAL A 50 -9.53 0.57 -1.80
C VAL A 50 -9.86 -0.31 -3.00
N GLY A 51 -9.40 -1.55 -2.95
CA GLY A 51 -9.52 -2.51 -4.05
C GLY A 51 -8.18 -2.82 -4.72
N ALA A 52 -8.22 -3.70 -5.71
CA ALA A 52 -7.01 -4.12 -6.42
C ALA A 52 -6.39 -2.93 -7.16
N VAL A 53 -5.07 -2.83 -7.09
CA VAL A 53 -4.30 -1.86 -7.89
C VAL A 53 -4.16 -2.41 -9.30
N THR A 54 -4.60 -1.63 -10.28
CA THR A 54 -4.44 -1.93 -11.71
C THR A 54 -3.53 -0.88 -12.35
N ASP A 55 -3.04 -1.14 -13.56
CA ASP A 55 -2.22 -0.18 -14.31
C ASP A 55 -2.92 1.17 -14.51
N GLN A 56 -4.26 1.17 -14.62
CA GLN A 56 -5.05 2.39 -14.69
C GLN A 56 -5.00 3.18 -13.38
N ILE A 57 -5.17 2.52 -12.23
CA ILE A 57 -5.06 3.16 -10.91
C ILE A 57 -3.65 3.70 -10.70
N ILE A 58 -2.62 2.97 -11.16
CA ILE A 58 -1.24 3.44 -11.07
C ILE A 58 -1.05 4.73 -11.88
N THR A 59 -1.50 4.72 -13.14
CA THR A 59 -1.25 5.82 -14.08
C THR A 59 -2.08 7.06 -13.76
N ASP A 60 -3.35 6.88 -13.44
CA ASP A 60 -4.30 7.99 -13.29
C ASP A 60 -4.33 8.58 -11.89
N GLU A 61 -3.95 7.78 -10.87
CA GLU A 61 -4.09 8.19 -9.48
C GLU A 61 -2.77 8.20 -8.72
N LEU A 62 -2.08 7.05 -8.65
CA LEU A 62 -0.90 6.91 -7.80
C LEU A 62 0.27 7.77 -8.28
N ILE A 63 0.61 7.72 -9.57
CA ILE A 63 1.72 8.50 -10.12
C ILE A 63 1.47 10.01 -9.94
N PRO A 64 0.30 10.57 -10.32
CA PRO A 64 0.01 11.98 -10.06
C PRO A 64 0.01 12.37 -8.57
N ALA A 65 -0.41 11.46 -7.67
CA ALA A 65 -0.32 11.70 -6.24
C ALA A 65 1.13 11.74 -5.75
N LEU A 66 1.98 10.82 -6.24
CA LEU A 66 3.40 10.77 -5.94
C LEU A 66 4.12 12.05 -6.42
N GLU A 67 3.89 12.46 -7.66
CA GLU A 67 4.50 13.68 -8.22
C GLU A 67 4.19 14.93 -7.39
N LYS A 68 2.96 15.04 -6.86
CA LYS A 68 2.57 16.15 -5.96
C LYS A 68 3.35 16.12 -4.64
N VAL A 69 3.62 14.93 -4.10
CA VAL A 69 4.41 14.77 -2.86
C VAL A 69 5.86 15.14 -3.12
N GLU A 70 6.43 14.71 -4.25
CA GLU A 70 7.82 15.02 -4.61
C GLU A 70 8.04 16.49 -4.95
N ALA A 71 7.09 17.15 -5.62
CA ALA A 71 7.18 18.57 -5.97
C ALA A 71 7.05 19.52 -4.77
N GLY A 72 6.45 19.04 -3.66
CA GLY A 72 6.32 19.80 -2.41
C GLY A 72 7.53 19.74 -1.49
N ARG A 73 8.59 19.03 -1.91
CA ARG A 73 9.85 18.84 -1.17
C ARG A 73 10.88 19.89 -1.56
#